data_AF-A0A8T5KX00-F1
#
_entry.id   AF-A0A8T5KX00-F1
#
_cell.length_a   1.000
_cell.length_b   1.000
_cell.length_c   1.000
_cell.angle_alpha   90.00
_cell.angle_beta   90.00
_cell.angle_gamma   90.00
#
_symmetry.space_group_name_H-M   'P 1'
#
loop_
_entity.id
_entity.type
_entity.pdbx_description
1 polymer ?
#
loop_
_entity_poly.entity_id
_entity_poly.type
_entity_poly.pdbx_seq_one_letter_code
_entity_poly.pdbx_strand_id
1 'polypeptide(L)'
;MQKKALAWTTALILVFALIFVVILVFGFITSPIPKLSPPAQQTHAECIDNRCIAVNSSGPNKCFPVGSFCGCLDTDNDFGDVQGINFFSAGMSRNLTTSLSDSCSSSGKLTEYYCEENAVKSIQAICENLGNYTCEENACLSTGF
;
A
#
# COMPACT_ATOMS: atom_id res chain seq x y z
N MET A 1 48.18 -56.95 -49.11
CA MET A 1 47.27 -55.90 -48.60
C MET A 1 45.87 -56.15 -49.15
N GLN A 2 44.97 -56.76 -48.37
CA GLN A 2 43.58 -56.96 -48.79
C GLN A 2 42.71 -55.83 -48.24
N LYS A 3 42.21 -54.95 -49.12
CA LYS A 3 41.18 -53.97 -48.78
C LYS A 3 39.85 -54.72 -48.77
N LYS A 4 39.36 -55.11 -47.59
CA LYS A 4 38.01 -55.64 -47.45
C LYS A 4 37.03 -54.51 -47.78
N ALA A 5 36.41 -54.58 -48.95
CA ALA A 5 35.40 -53.62 -49.37
C ALA A 5 34.22 -53.71 -48.39
N LEU A 6 33.94 -52.60 -47.71
CA LEU A 6 32.81 -52.48 -46.81
C LEU A 6 31.52 -52.69 -47.62
N ALA A 7 30.70 -53.67 -47.22
CA ALA A 7 29.47 -54.01 -47.94
C ALA A 7 28.56 -52.79 -48.00
N TRP A 8 28.00 -52.51 -49.17
CA TRP A 8 27.17 -51.33 -49.42
C TRP A 8 26.00 -51.18 -48.42
N THR A 9 25.47 -52.30 -47.93
CA THR A 9 24.45 -52.37 -46.87
C THR A 9 24.94 -51.82 -45.53
N THR A 10 26.17 -52.14 -45.12
CA THR A 10 26.77 -51.62 -43.88
C THR A 10 27.06 -50.12 -43.94
N ALA A 11 27.43 -49.60 -45.12
CA ALA A 11 27.58 -48.16 -45.33
C ALA A 11 26.24 -47.42 -45.20
N LEU A 12 25.17 -47.99 -45.76
CA LEU A 12 23.82 -47.40 -45.70
C LEU A 12 23.32 -47.29 -44.24
N ILE A 13 23.49 -48.33 -43.44
CA ILE A 13 23.06 -48.37 -42.04
C ILE A 13 23.78 -47.30 -41.21
N LEU A 14 25.09 -47.13 -41.41
CA LEU A 14 25.87 -46.12 -40.71
C LEU A 14 25.43 -44.70 -41.05
N VAL A 15 25.06 -44.43 -42.31
CA VAL A 15 24.53 -43.13 -42.72
C VAL A 15 23.18 -42.85 -42.06
N PHE A 16 22.25 -43.80 -42.06
CA PHE A 16 20.96 -43.63 -41.39
C PHE A 16 21.09 -43.44 -39.88
N ALA A 17 21.99 -44.19 -39.23
CA ALA A 17 22.27 -44.02 -37.80
C ALA A 17 22.81 -42.62 -37.49
N LEU A 18 23.70 -42.09 -38.34
CA LEU A 18 24.29 -40.76 -38.16
C LEU A 18 23.26 -39.64 -38.38
N ILE A 19 22.38 -39.79 -39.38
CA ILE A 19 21.26 -38.87 -39.61
C ILE A 19 20.30 -38.88 -38.41
N PHE A 20 19.97 -40.06 -37.87
CA PHE A 20 19.07 -40.17 -36.72
C PHE A 20 19.66 -39.48 -35.46
N VAL A 21 20.96 -39.64 -35.21
CA VAL A 21 21.66 -38.94 -34.13
C VAL A 21 21.61 -37.42 -34.34
N VAL A 22 21.83 -36.93 -35.57
CA VAL A 22 21.75 -35.49 -35.88
C VAL A 22 20.34 -34.95 -35.65
N ILE A 23 19.29 -35.69 -36.03
CA ILE A 23 17.89 -35.31 -35.82
C ILE A 23 17.56 -35.25 -34.33
N LEU A 24 17.99 -36.25 -33.55
CA LEU A 24 17.78 -36.25 -32.10
C LEU A 24 18.49 -35.05 -31.45
N VAL A 25 19.76 -34.82 -31.81
CA VAL A 25 20.52 -33.68 -31.30
C VAL A 25 19.80 -32.37 -31.64
N PHE A 26 19.48 -32.12 -32.91
CA PHE A 26 18.78 -30.88 -33.33
C PHE A 26 17.39 -30.71 -32.68
N GLY A 27 16.63 -31.80 -32.53
CA GLY A 27 15.33 -31.78 -31.85
C GLY A 27 15.42 -31.37 -30.38
N PHE A 28 16.47 -31.78 -29.68
CA PHE A 28 16.67 -31.41 -28.27
C PHE A 28 17.26 -30.00 -28.07
N ILE A 29 18.14 -29.50 -28.94
CA ILE A 29 18.75 -28.16 -28.73
C ILE A 29 17.85 -26.99 -29.17
N THR A 30 16.88 -27.24 -30.07
CA THR A 30 16.03 -26.17 -30.61
C THR A 30 14.72 -25.97 -29.86
N SER A 31 14.48 -26.76 -28.81
CA SER A 31 13.30 -26.57 -27.97
C SER A 31 13.40 -25.22 -27.26
N PRO A 32 12.50 -24.24 -27.57
CA PRO A 32 12.51 -22.97 -26.87
C PRO A 32 12.18 -23.25 -25.40
N ILE A 33 13.07 -22.84 -24.50
CA ILE A 33 12.81 -22.85 -23.06
C ILE A 33 11.48 -22.10 -22.86
N PRO A 34 10.46 -22.72 -22.25
CA PRO A 34 9.24 -22.00 -21.90
C PRO A 34 9.66 -20.82 -21.03
N LYS A 35 9.45 -19.59 -21.53
CA LYS A 35 9.67 -18.40 -20.72
C LYS A 35 8.72 -18.51 -19.53
N LEU A 36 9.27 -18.85 -18.37
CA LEU A 36 8.52 -18.83 -17.12
C LEU A 36 8.26 -17.35 -16.81
N SER A 37 7.12 -16.84 -17.30
CA SER A 37 6.62 -15.55 -16.85
C SER A 37 6.47 -15.62 -15.33
N PRO A 38 6.95 -14.61 -14.57
CA PRO A 38 6.68 -14.54 -13.15
C PRO A 38 5.18 -14.73 -12.92
N PRO A 39 4.75 -15.49 -11.91
CA PRO A 39 3.33 -15.63 -11.59
C PRO A 39 2.73 -14.22 -11.48
N ALA A 40 1.58 -13.99 -12.10
CA ALA A 40 0.91 -12.70 -12.09
C ALA A 40 0.79 -12.24 -10.64
N GLN A 41 1.59 -11.22 -10.28
CA GLN A 41 1.68 -10.77 -8.91
C GLN A 41 0.36 -10.06 -8.59
N GLN A 42 -0.45 -10.69 -7.73
CA GLN A 42 -1.70 -10.08 -7.29
C GLN A 42 -1.36 -8.86 -6.43
N THR A 43 -1.92 -7.71 -6.81
CA THR A 43 -1.78 -6.45 -6.08
C THR A 43 -3.15 -5.90 -5.73
N HIS A 44 -3.24 -5.15 -4.64
CA HIS A 44 -4.41 -4.34 -4.28
C HIS A 44 -3.98 -2.99 -3.73
N ALA A 45 -4.90 -2.04 -3.64
CA ALA A 45 -4.65 -0.70 -3.14
C ALA A 45 -5.05 -0.56 -1.65
N GLU A 46 -4.10 -0.13 -0.83
CA GLU A 46 -4.25 0.06 0.63
C GLU A 46 -3.96 1.53 0.99
N CYS A 47 -4.62 2.06 2.02
CA CYS A 47 -4.35 3.40 2.53
C CYS A 47 -3.22 3.37 3.56
N ILE A 48 -2.06 3.92 3.21
CA ILE A 48 -0.86 3.93 4.05
C ILE A 48 -0.34 5.37 4.08
N ASP A 49 -0.12 5.91 5.28
CA ASP A 49 0.35 7.28 5.50
C ASP A 49 -0.48 8.32 4.71
N ASN A 50 -1.81 8.20 4.82
CA ASN A 50 -2.80 9.04 4.14
C ASN A 50 -2.76 9.00 2.61
N ARG A 51 -2.00 8.08 2.00
CA ARG A 51 -1.90 7.91 0.55
C ARG A 51 -2.32 6.51 0.11
N CYS A 52 -2.95 6.46 -1.05
CA CYS A 52 -3.35 5.19 -1.65
C CYS A 52 -2.15 4.54 -2.33
N ILE A 53 -1.69 3.39 -1.82
CA ILE A 53 -0.49 2.69 -2.30
C ILE A 53 -0.86 1.29 -2.79
N ALA A 54 -0.25 0.85 -3.90
CA ALA A 54 -0.38 -0.52 -4.38
C ALA A 54 0.55 -1.45 -3.57
N VAL A 55 -0.03 -2.47 -2.93
CA VAL A 55 0.70 -3.47 -2.14
C VAL A 55 0.68 -4.84 -2.82
N ASN A 56 1.78 -5.59 -2.65
CA ASN A 56 2.02 -6.88 -3.30
C ASN A 56 1.35 -8.05 -2.56
N SER A 57 0.03 -8.03 -2.46
CA SER A 57 -0.77 -9.13 -1.92
C SER A 57 -2.19 -9.15 -2.51
N SER A 58 -2.88 -10.29 -2.37
CA SER A 58 -4.30 -10.37 -2.70
C SER A 58 -5.13 -9.57 -1.70
N GLY A 59 -6.17 -8.88 -2.15
CA GLY A 59 -7.11 -8.16 -1.29
C GLY A 59 -8.08 -7.31 -2.11
N PRO A 60 -9.17 -6.82 -1.51
CA PRO A 60 -9.99 -5.78 -2.12
C PRO A 60 -9.25 -4.44 -2.11
N ASN A 61 -9.49 -3.59 -3.11
CA ASN A 61 -8.98 -2.22 -3.08
C ASN A 61 -9.74 -1.42 -2.01
N LYS A 62 -9.02 -0.89 -1.01
CA LYS A 62 -9.59 0.01 0.01
C LYS A 62 -9.59 1.47 -0.42
N CYS A 63 -8.80 1.82 -1.43
CA CYS A 63 -8.68 3.18 -1.96
C CYS A 63 -8.45 3.16 -3.48
N PHE A 64 -8.78 4.28 -4.13
CA PHE A 64 -8.51 4.49 -5.56
C PHE A 64 -8.63 5.99 -5.91
N PRO A 65 -7.93 6.52 -6.94
CA PRO A 65 -6.82 5.91 -7.67
C PRO A 65 -5.54 5.79 -6.82
N VAL A 66 -4.61 4.91 -7.20
CA VAL A 66 -3.29 4.85 -6.56
C VAL A 66 -2.63 6.23 -6.64
N GLY A 67 -2.07 6.71 -5.54
CA GLY A 67 -1.52 8.04 -5.35
C GLY A 67 -2.52 9.08 -4.82
N SER A 68 -3.82 8.78 -4.77
CA SER A 68 -4.81 9.67 -4.16
C SER A 68 -4.64 9.77 -2.65
N PHE A 69 -5.13 10.87 -2.08
CA PHE A 69 -5.35 10.96 -0.64
C PHE A 69 -6.49 10.02 -0.24
N CYS A 70 -6.30 9.24 0.83
CA CYS A 70 -7.29 8.28 1.33
C CYS A 70 -7.45 8.30 2.84
N GLY A 71 -6.70 9.17 3.52
CA GLY A 71 -6.61 9.16 4.97
C GLY A 71 -7.40 10.26 5.65
N CYS A 72 -6.93 10.62 6.84
CA CYS A 72 -7.46 11.73 7.62
C CYS A 72 -6.29 12.62 8.05
N LEU A 73 -6.48 13.93 7.95
CA LEU A 73 -5.53 14.93 8.40
C LEU A 73 -6.17 15.79 9.48
N ASP A 74 -5.46 15.95 10.58
CA ASP A 74 -5.78 16.90 11.63
C ASP A 74 -4.70 17.99 11.67
N THR A 75 -5.10 19.26 11.80
CA THR A 75 -4.18 20.39 11.60
C THR A 75 -3.40 20.80 12.85
N ASP A 76 -3.87 20.39 14.02
CA ASP A 76 -3.29 20.70 15.32
C ASP A 76 -2.85 19.45 16.10
N ASN A 77 -2.78 18.30 15.40
CA ASN A 77 -1.96 17.18 15.84
C ASN A 77 -0.50 17.63 15.91
N ASP A 78 -0.07 18.01 17.12
CA ASP A 78 1.32 18.24 17.43
C ASP A 78 2.05 16.89 17.54
N PHE A 79 3.29 16.86 17.04
CA PHE A 79 4.15 15.68 16.97
C PHE A 79 4.52 15.17 18.38
N GLY A 80 3.59 14.44 19.00
CA GLY A 80 3.68 14.01 20.39
C GLY A 80 2.39 13.40 20.93
N ASP A 81 1.23 13.73 20.35
CA ASP A 81 -0.04 13.16 20.80
C ASP A 81 -0.36 11.85 20.08
N VAL A 82 -0.28 10.73 20.82
CA VAL A 82 -0.33 9.36 20.28
C VAL A 82 -1.70 9.02 19.69
N GLN A 83 -2.71 9.86 19.93
CA GLN A 83 -4.08 9.70 19.45
C GLN A 83 -4.54 10.86 18.54
N GLY A 84 -3.67 11.84 18.29
CA GLY A 84 -3.98 13.01 17.46
C GLY A 84 -5.02 13.96 18.05
N ILE A 85 -5.22 13.95 19.37
CA ILE A 85 -6.15 14.83 20.10
C ILE A 85 -5.35 16.02 20.64
N ASN A 86 -5.81 17.27 20.46
CA ASN A 86 -5.17 18.46 21.03
C ASN A 86 -6.17 19.51 21.52
N PHE A 87 -6.63 19.37 22.77
CA PHE A 87 -7.58 20.33 23.36
C PHE A 87 -7.07 21.77 23.53
N PHE A 88 -5.76 22.01 23.39
CA PHE A 88 -5.12 23.27 23.74
C PHE A 88 -4.74 24.12 22.52
N SER A 89 -4.98 23.61 21.33
CA SER A 89 -4.83 24.30 20.06
C SER A 89 -6.16 24.23 19.32
N ALA A 90 -6.38 25.15 18.39
CA ALA A 90 -7.58 25.10 17.55
C ALA A 90 -7.23 24.44 16.22
N GLY A 91 -8.03 23.46 15.82
CA GLY A 91 -7.76 22.59 14.71
C GLY A 91 -8.91 22.38 13.73
N MET A 92 -8.61 21.53 12.76
CA MET A 92 -9.52 21.05 11.74
C MET A 92 -9.11 19.64 11.34
N SER A 93 -10.02 18.71 11.56
CA SER A 93 -9.94 17.36 11.07
C SER A 93 -10.70 17.19 9.75
N ARG A 94 -10.04 16.60 8.76
CA ARG A 94 -10.64 16.33 7.45
C ARG A 94 -10.24 14.98 6.86
N ASN A 95 -11.19 14.37 6.17
CA ASN A 95 -10.98 13.25 5.26
C ASN A 95 -11.59 13.58 3.88
N LEU A 96 -11.84 12.57 3.05
CA LEU A 96 -12.41 12.76 1.71
C LEU A 96 -13.86 13.29 1.69
N THR A 97 -14.64 13.06 2.75
CA THR A 97 -16.09 13.35 2.78
C THR A 97 -16.46 14.42 3.80
N THR A 98 -15.59 14.66 4.78
CA THR A 98 -15.91 15.39 6.00
C THR A 98 -14.76 16.34 6.32
N SER A 99 -15.12 17.55 6.74
CA SER A 99 -14.20 18.58 7.23
C SER A 99 -14.87 19.26 8.39
N LEU A 100 -14.31 19.14 9.59
CA LEU A 100 -14.87 19.65 10.83
C LEU A 100 -13.78 20.37 11.61
N SER A 101 -14.13 21.50 12.20
CA SER A 101 -13.24 22.29 13.05
C SER A 101 -13.67 22.17 14.49
N ASP A 102 -12.71 22.30 15.40
CA ASP A 102 -13.01 22.33 16.82
C ASP A 102 -13.91 23.50 17.14
N SER A 103 -14.72 23.32 18.17
CA SER A 103 -15.73 24.31 18.50
C SER A 103 -16.01 24.36 19.98
N CYS A 104 -15.96 25.58 20.50
CA CYS A 104 -16.46 25.88 21.83
C CYS A 104 -17.98 26.04 21.81
N SER A 105 -18.65 25.33 22.72
CA SER A 105 -20.06 25.57 23.02
C SER A 105 -20.20 26.80 23.93
N SER A 106 -21.41 27.37 23.98
CA SER A 106 -21.76 28.42 24.95
C SER A 106 -21.73 27.97 26.41
N SER A 107 -21.58 26.67 26.67
CA SER A 107 -21.45 26.08 28.01
C SER A 107 -20.00 25.80 28.41
N GLY A 108 -19.02 26.30 27.65
CA GLY A 108 -17.59 26.11 27.94
C GLY A 108 -17.07 24.70 27.62
N LYS A 109 -17.82 23.92 26.83
CA LYS A 109 -17.38 22.61 26.34
C LYS A 109 -16.68 22.76 24.99
N LEU A 110 -15.49 22.20 24.88
CA LEU A 110 -14.82 22.00 23.61
C LEU A 110 -15.33 20.71 22.97
N THR A 111 -15.76 20.79 21.71
CA THR A 111 -15.84 19.62 20.84
C THR A 111 -14.58 19.60 19.98
N GLU A 112 -13.76 18.60 20.25
CA GLU A 112 -12.53 18.29 19.54
C GLU A 112 -12.85 17.31 18.41
N TYR A 113 -12.35 17.56 17.21
CA TYR A 113 -12.37 16.64 16.09
C TYR A 113 -10.96 16.20 15.75
N TYR A 114 -10.74 14.89 15.78
CA TYR A 114 -9.43 14.29 15.55
C TYR A 114 -9.50 13.16 14.51
N CYS A 115 -8.33 12.77 14.02
CA CYS A 115 -8.17 11.69 13.06
C CYS A 115 -7.76 10.36 13.73
N GLU A 116 -8.62 9.35 13.61
CA GLU A 116 -8.36 7.98 14.06
C GLU A 116 -8.77 6.99 12.96
N GLU A 117 -7.90 6.01 12.64
CA GLU A 117 -8.17 4.98 11.62
C GLU A 117 -8.66 5.54 10.26
N ASN A 118 -8.09 6.67 9.81
CA ASN A 118 -8.49 7.41 8.59
C ASN A 118 -9.91 8.01 8.62
N ALA A 119 -10.56 8.06 9.77
CA ALA A 119 -11.87 8.67 9.96
C ALA A 119 -11.77 9.91 10.85
N VAL A 120 -12.63 10.90 10.57
CA VAL A 120 -12.84 12.03 11.50
C VAL A 120 -13.70 11.52 12.66
N LYS A 121 -13.18 11.65 13.88
CA LYS A 121 -13.86 11.34 15.14
C LYS A 121 -14.09 12.62 15.93
N SER A 122 -14.79 12.52 17.05
CA SER A 122 -14.87 13.63 17.99
C SER A 122 -14.89 13.17 19.44
N ILE A 123 -14.45 14.06 20.32
CA ILE A 123 -14.52 13.92 21.77
C ILE A 123 -14.90 15.27 22.36
N GLN A 124 -15.52 15.26 23.54
CA GLN A 124 -15.89 16.48 24.26
C GLN A 124 -15.08 16.62 25.54
N ALA A 125 -14.56 17.82 25.77
CA ALA A 125 -13.90 18.20 27.00
C ALA A 125 -14.58 19.41 27.63
N ILE A 126 -14.66 19.45 28.96
CA ILE A 126 -14.98 20.67 29.70
C ILE A 126 -13.63 21.28 30.09
N CYS A 127 -13.28 22.44 29.53
CA CYS A 127 -11.94 23.02 29.72
C CYS A 127 -11.62 23.28 31.21
N GLU A 128 -12.63 23.66 32.01
CA GLU A 128 -12.49 23.86 33.46
C GLU A 128 -12.07 22.58 34.20
N ASN A 129 -12.38 21.39 33.68
CA ASN A 129 -11.95 20.12 34.27
C ASN A 129 -10.48 19.80 33.98
N LEU A 130 -9.88 20.48 33.00
CA LEU A 130 -8.46 20.34 32.65
C LEU A 130 -7.58 21.30 33.49
N GLY A 131 -8.18 22.19 34.27
CA GLY A 131 -7.49 23.13 35.15
C GLY A 131 -8.04 24.55 35.02
N ASN A 132 -7.16 25.54 35.04
CA ASN A 132 -7.52 26.95 34.85
C ASN A 132 -7.64 27.29 33.37
N TYR A 133 -8.52 26.59 32.65
CA TYR A 133 -8.74 26.81 31.22
C TYR A 133 -10.21 27.14 30.95
N THR A 134 -10.44 28.07 30.03
CA THR A 134 -11.75 28.38 29.47
C THR A 134 -11.76 28.00 28.01
N CYS A 135 -12.91 27.53 27.52
CA CYS A 135 -13.09 27.30 26.10
C CYS A 135 -13.22 28.63 25.37
N GLU A 136 -12.15 29.07 24.72
CA GLU A 136 -12.07 30.30 23.97
C GLU A 136 -11.33 30.03 22.65
N GLU A 137 -11.74 30.74 21.59
CA GLU A 137 -11.12 30.60 20.26
C GLU A 137 -11.05 29.15 19.75
N ASN A 138 -12.04 28.33 20.12
CA ASN A 138 -12.13 26.90 19.79
C ASN A 138 -11.00 26.03 20.37
N ALA A 139 -10.41 26.44 21.49
CA ALA A 139 -9.45 25.66 22.26
C ALA A 139 -9.66 25.88 23.77
N CYS A 140 -9.05 25.04 24.59
CA CYS A 140 -8.95 25.25 26.03
C CYS A 140 -7.75 26.16 26.32
N LEU A 141 -8.00 27.46 26.56
CA LEU A 141 -6.96 28.48 26.79
C LEU A 141 -6.85 28.82 28.27
N SER A 142 -5.62 29.01 28.76
CA SER A 142 -5.35 29.32 30.16
C SER A 142 -5.96 30.66 30.55
N THR A 143 -6.64 30.72 31.69
CA THR A 143 -7.28 31.94 32.22
C THR A 143 -6.33 32.83 33.04
N GLY A 144 -5.04 32.49 33.09
CA GLY A 144 -4.03 33.20 33.87
C GLY A 144 -3.46 34.42 33.14
N PHE A 145 -3.96 35.60 33.48
CA PHE A 145 -3.19 36.86 33.41
C PHE A 145 -2.46 37.10 34.74
#